data_AF-A0A0H2SKT4-F1
#
_entry.id   AF-A0A0H2SKT4-F1
#
_cell.length_a   1.000
_cell.length_b   1.000
_cell.length_c   1.000
_cell.angle_alpha   90.00
_cell.angle_beta   90.00
_cell.angle_gamma   90.00
#
_symmetry.space_group_name_H-M   'P 1'
#
loop_
_entity.id
_entity.type
_entity.pdbx_description
1 polymer ?
#
loop_
_entity_poly.entity_id
_entity_poly.type
_entity_poly.pdbx_seq_one_letter_code
_entity_poly.pdbx_strand_id
1 'polypeptide(L)'
;MSTKKRSAAVTATTSKSTPAPEPKSTKSSTVTLVANVQAGISLIAFAFAVAAIERDLSPIFGGVATNLYLKNVVSILPVALLFLPRLRLRSVPNALILSNCICLAPFVYFQLGISAARSKRIILGPAMAYTPVLIPLAYFSTDLIRQFIILLIPKAADSRGLKSVIGVATASVVLSQQAVINSFSYGRYINPTSLLVFTGYCLAATVAIPAFSQSRAPSSKLRKTGNSLIYILLVPPLLSLLSVYPSTLPFTHRSGLLRVLSSTPSITGRIVVGDEFKHGFRFLRADHSILGGVWVGDKAVKQDKGAPVPTAKDGTKLGDSIYSAFVLQEAARLHERDRPQKNALNIRPLSKSIRRSLLRQPSSLA
;
A
#
# COMPACT_ATOMS: atom_id res chain seq x y z
N MET A 1 88.36 -62.42 5.05
CA MET A 1 88.07 -60.99 5.28
C MET A 1 86.73 -60.66 4.63
N SER A 2 85.66 -60.61 5.42
CA SER A 2 84.29 -60.32 4.95
C SER A 2 83.77 -59.12 5.75
N THR A 3 83.60 -57.98 5.08
CA THR A 3 83.23 -56.71 5.70
C THR A 3 81.72 -56.58 5.79
N LYS A 4 81.25 -56.69 7.03
CA LYS A 4 79.86 -56.59 7.48
C LYS A 4 79.41 -55.13 7.49
N LYS A 5 78.59 -54.73 6.50
CA LYS A 5 78.00 -53.39 6.39
C LYS A 5 76.75 -53.33 7.30
N ARG A 6 76.88 -52.69 8.47
CA ARG A 6 75.78 -52.41 9.40
C ARG A 6 74.96 -51.22 8.87
N SER A 7 73.71 -51.47 8.48
CA SER A 7 72.68 -50.43 8.31
C SER A 7 72.22 -49.93 9.67
N ALA A 8 72.44 -48.65 9.96
CA ALA A 8 71.82 -47.95 11.08
C ALA A 8 70.45 -47.42 10.63
N ALA A 9 69.38 -47.99 11.18
CA ALA A 9 68.03 -47.47 11.04
C ALA A 9 67.89 -46.25 11.95
N VAL A 10 67.84 -45.06 11.35
CA VAL A 10 67.50 -43.80 12.02
C VAL A 10 65.98 -43.75 12.15
N THR A 11 65.48 -43.99 13.36
CA THR A 11 64.08 -43.84 13.72
C THR A 11 63.71 -42.36 13.72
N ALA A 12 63.05 -41.90 12.65
CA ALA A 12 62.49 -40.56 12.56
C ALA A 12 61.28 -40.44 13.50
N THR A 13 61.47 -39.83 14.67
CA THR A 13 60.39 -39.37 15.54
C THR A 13 59.66 -38.21 14.85
N THR A 14 58.55 -38.54 14.20
CA THR A 14 57.61 -37.56 13.64
C THR A 14 56.93 -36.85 14.81
N SER A 15 57.34 -35.60 15.05
CA SER A 15 56.70 -34.72 16.02
C SER A 15 55.25 -34.46 15.57
N LYS A 16 54.31 -34.95 16.38
CA LYS A 16 52.88 -34.75 16.21
C LYS A 16 52.57 -33.28 16.47
N SER A 17 52.61 -32.45 15.43
CA SER A 17 52.23 -31.05 15.49
C SER A 17 50.77 -30.93 15.92
N THR A 18 50.54 -30.39 17.11
CA THR A 18 49.22 -29.98 17.59
C THR A 18 48.59 -29.06 16.54
N PRO A 19 47.43 -29.41 15.94
CA PRO A 19 46.79 -28.54 14.97
C PRO A 19 46.39 -27.23 15.66
N ALA A 20 46.89 -26.13 15.13
CA ALA A 20 46.51 -24.79 15.56
C ALA A 20 44.97 -24.64 15.50
N PRO A 21 44.34 -24.00 16.49
CA PRO A 21 42.89 -23.85 16.52
C PRO A 21 42.42 -23.13 15.25
N GLU A 22 41.65 -23.84 14.42
CA GLU A 22 41.03 -23.26 13.23
C GLU A 22 40.22 -22.01 13.61
N PRO A 23 40.39 -20.87 12.92
CA PRO A 23 39.65 -19.66 13.19
C PRO A 23 38.16 -19.86 12.87
N LYS A 24 37.37 -20.19 13.89
CA LYS A 24 35.93 -20.39 13.79
C LYS A 24 35.20 -19.07 13.48
N SER A 25 34.59 -19.03 12.29
CA SER A 25 33.17 -18.65 12.11
C SER A 25 32.73 -17.18 12.30
N THR A 26 33.55 -16.17 12.00
CA THR A 26 33.05 -14.76 12.01
C THR A 26 32.09 -14.44 10.84
N LYS A 27 32.14 -15.20 9.74
CA LYS A 27 31.34 -14.93 8.52
C LYS A 27 29.85 -15.30 8.61
N SER A 28 29.44 -16.11 9.59
CA SER A 28 28.04 -16.56 9.71
C SER A 28 27.10 -15.48 10.29
N SER A 29 27.63 -14.66 11.21
CA SER A 29 26.85 -13.62 11.91
C SER A 29 26.40 -12.51 10.95
N THR A 30 27.28 -12.04 10.07
CA THR A 30 26.97 -10.95 9.13
C THR A 30 25.90 -11.33 8.10
N VAL A 31 25.93 -12.57 7.60
CA VAL A 31 24.92 -13.07 6.66
C VAL A 31 23.53 -13.14 7.31
N THR A 32 23.48 -13.58 8.56
CA THR A 32 22.22 -13.68 9.33
C THR A 32 21.65 -12.29 9.63
N LEU A 33 22.50 -11.33 9.99
CA LEU A 33 22.09 -9.94 10.21
C LEU A 33 21.52 -9.30 8.94
N VAL A 34 22.16 -9.49 7.79
CA VAL A 34 21.67 -8.95 6.51
C VAL A 34 20.31 -9.56 6.16
N ALA A 35 20.15 -10.88 6.30
CA ALA A 35 18.87 -11.55 6.03
C ALA A 35 17.74 -11.04 6.95
N ASN A 36 18.04 -10.79 8.23
CA ASN A 36 17.11 -10.19 9.18
C ASN A 36 16.63 -8.80 8.76
N VAL A 37 17.57 -7.93 8.42
CA VAL A 37 17.25 -6.56 7.99
C VAL A 37 16.42 -6.58 6.70
N GLN A 38 16.78 -7.43 5.73
CA GLN A 38 16.02 -7.58 4.48
C GLN A 38 14.60 -8.07 4.72
N ALA A 39 14.42 -9.11 5.56
CA ALA A 39 13.10 -9.62 5.91
C ALA A 39 12.26 -8.55 6.61
N GLY A 40 12.83 -7.82 7.56
CA GLY A 40 12.17 -6.72 8.27
C GLY A 40 11.72 -5.59 7.33
N ILE A 41 12.61 -5.13 6.44
CA ILE A 41 12.28 -4.11 5.42
C ILE A 41 11.16 -4.62 4.52
N SER A 42 11.19 -5.89 4.10
CA SER A 42 10.18 -6.46 3.22
C SER A 42 8.78 -6.57 3.84
N LEU A 43 8.71 -6.81 5.15
CA LEU A 43 7.45 -6.84 5.89
C LEU A 43 6.85 -5.44 6.01
N ILE A 44 7.68 -4.47 6.41
CA ILE A 44 7.27 -3.07 6.54
C ILE A 44 6.81 -2.53 5.18
N ALA A 45 7.57 -2.81 4.13
CA ALA A 45 7.23 -2.51 2.74
C ALA A 45 5.86 -3.06 2.34
N PHE A 46 5.60 -4.34 2.65
CA PHE A 46 4.32 -4.97 2.34
C PHE A 46 3.16 -4.32 3.12
N ALA A 47 3.32 -4.03 4.41
CA ALA A 47 2.31 -3.34 5.20
C ALA A 47 2.00 -1.93 4.68
N PHE A 48 3.03 -1.18 4.28
CA PHE A 48 2.90 0.13 3.66
C PHE A 48 2.14 0.06 2.33
N ALA A 49 2.45 -0.93 1.49
CA ALA A 49 1.74 -1.13 0.23
C ALA A 49 0.25 -1.44 0.44
N VAL A 50 -0.08 -2.30 1.42
CA VAL A 50 -1.48 -2.61 1.75
C VAL A 50 -2.22 -1.35 2.22
N ALA A 51 -1.61 -0.55 3.10
CA ALA A 51 -2.20 0.70 3.57
C ALA A 51 -2.38 1.75 2.45
N ALA A 52 -1.41 1.85 1.54
CA ALA A 52 -1.50 2.75 0.40
C ALA A 52 -2.63 2.36 -0.56
N ILE A 53 -2.76 1.06 -0.86
CA ILE A 53 -3.80 0.54 -1.75
C ILE A 53 -5.19 0.69 -1.13
N GLU A 54 -5.35 0.41 0.17
CA GLU A 54 -6.61 0.65 0.89
C GLU A 54 -7.06 2.10 0.73
N ARG A 55 -6.12 3.04 0.89
CA ARG A 55 -6.38 4.47 0.83
C ARG A 55 -6.71 4.97 -0.57
N ASP A 56 -6.10 4.40 -1.61
CA ASP A 56 -6.36 4.77 -3.00
C ASP A 56 -7.64 4.16 -3.57
N LEU A 57 -7.99 2.94 -3.16
CA LEU A 57 -9.19 2.26 -3.63
C LEU A 57 -10.45 2.66 -2.86
N SER A 58 -10.34 3.10 -1.61
CA SER A 58 -11.48 3.54 -0.79
C SER A 58 -12.30 4.66 -1.44
N PRO A 59 -11.71 5.71 -2.06
CA PRO A 59 -12.48 6.71 -2.79
C PRO A 59 -13.23 6.17 -4.00
N ILE A 60 -12.80 5.06 -4.61
CA ILE A 60 -13.41 4.48 -5.82
C ILE A 60 -14.58 3.56 -5.44
N PHE A 61 -14.33 2.61 -4.55
CA PHE A 61 -15.26 1.53 -4.20
C PHE A 61 -16.00 1.74 -2.88
N GLY A 62 -15.58 2.72 -2.09
CA GLY A 62 -16.03 2.93 -0.72
C GLY A 62 -15.21 2.14 0.28
N GLY A 63 -14.98 2.72 1.47
CA GLY A 63 -14.11 2.12 2.49
C GLY A 63 -14.58 0.73 2.97
N VAL A 64 -15.89 0.49 3.01
CA VAL A 64 -16.47 -0.80 3.43
C VAL A 64 -16.15 -1.91 2.41
N ALA A 65 -16.41 -1.67 1.12
CA ALA A 65 -16.16 -2.66 0.07
C ALA A 65 -14.67 -2.96 -0.06
N THR A 66 -13.81 -1.94 0.01
CA THR A 66 -12.36 -2.12 -0.02
C THR A 66 -11.87 -2.98 1.13
N ASN A 67 -12.35 -2.73 2.36
CA ASN A 67 -11.91 -3.46 3.55
C ASN A 67 -12.49 -4.88 3.70
N LEU A 68 -13.64 -5.16 3.08
CA LEU A 68 -14.37 -6.43 3.26
C LEU A 68 -13.49 -7.66 2.97
N TYR A 69 -12.72 -7.62 1.88
CA TYR A 69 -11.84 -8.75 1.48
C TYR A 69 -10.36 -8.49 1.71
N LEU A 70 -9.95 -7.25 1.99
CA LEU A 70 -8.53 -6.90 2.05
C LEU A 70 -7.79 -7.75 3.11
N LYS A 71 -8.37 -7.87 4.30
CA LYS A 71 -7.82 -8.69 5.39
C LYS A 71 -7.74 -10.17 5.01
N ASN A 72 -8.75 -10.69 4.33
CA ASN A 72 -8.79 -12.09 3.90
C ASN A 72 -7.71 -12.36 2.84
N VAL A 73 -7.56 -11.47 1.87
CA VAL A 73 -6.53 -11.59 0.82
C VAL A 73 -5.14 -11.49 1.44
N VAL A 74 -4.87 -10.50 2.30
CA VAL A 74 -3.58 -10.37 2.99
C VAL A 74 -3.27 -11.58 3.89
N SER A 75 -4.28 -12.26 4.41
CA SER A 75 -4.11 -13.47 5.22
C SER A 75 -3.84 -14.73 4.40
N ILE A 76 -4.62 -14.93 3.33
CA ILE A 76 -4.56 -16.15 2.50
C ILE A 76 -3.34 -16.12 1.58
N LEU A 77 -3.01 -14.95 1.04
CA LEU A 77 -2.03 -14.81 -0.03
C LEU A 77 -0.61 -15.26 0.39
N PRO A 78 -0.03 -14.85 1.54
CA PRO A 78 1.26 -15.34 2.00
C PRO A 78 1.30 -16.87 2.17
N VAL A 79 0.22 -17.46 2.68
CA VAL A 79 0.12 -18.91 2.89
C VAL A 79 0.11 -19.63 1.54
N ALA A 80 -0.70 -19.17 0.59
CA ALA A 80 -0.80 -19.77 -0.74
C ALA A 80 0.53 -19.69 -1.51
N LEU A 81 1.21 -18.54 -1.46
CA LEU A 81 2.45 -18.30 -2.20
C LEU A 81 3.63 -19.14 -1.70
N LEU A 82 3.64 -19.59 -0.44
CA LEU A 82 4.69 -20.45 0.10
C LEU A 82 4.71 -21.87 -0.50
N PHE A 83 3.62 -22.27 -1.16
CA PHE A 83 3.54 -23.53 -1.90
C PHE A 83 4.05 -23.42 -3.34
N LEU A 84 4.30 -22.21 -3.84
CA LEU A 84 4.93 -22.02 -5.15
C LEU A 84 6.40 -22.46 -5.12
N PRO A 85 6.95 -22.89 -6.28
CA PRO A 85 8.36 -23.23 -6.40
C PRO A 85 9.24 -22.04 -6.05
N ARG A 86 10.39 -22.31 -5.40
CA ARG A 86 11.34 -21.27 -4.98
C ARG A 86 11.93 -20.57 -6.20
N LEU A 87 11.50 -19.34 -6.45
CA LEU A 87 12.29 -18.41 -7.24
C LEU A 87 13.57 -18.12 -6.45
N ARG A 88 14.73 -18.35 -7.04
CA ARG A 88 16.01 -17.94 -6.45
C ARG A 88 16.06 -16.42 -6.47
N LEU A 89 15.46 -15.76 -5.48
CA LEU A 89 15.38 -14.29 -5.37
C LEU A 89 16.74 -13.65 -5.12
N ARG A 90 17.73 -14.44 -4.67
CA ARG A 90 19.14 -14.03 -4.65
C ARG A 90 19.72 -13.78 -6.04
N SER A 91 19.07 -14.32 -7.09
CA SER A 91 19.38 -13.96 -8.46
C SER A 91 18.86 -12.54 -8.72
N VAL A 92 19.79 -11.60 -8.89
CA VAL A 92 19.53 -10.19 -9.26
C VAL A 92 18.41 -10.03 -10.29
N PRO A 93 18.34 -10.76 -11.42
CA PRO A 93 17.28 -10.59 -12.40
C PRO A 93 15.87 -10.85 -11.84
N ASN A 94 15.68 -11.89 -11.01
CA ASN A 94 14.36 -12.22 -10.48
C ASN A 94 13.85 -11.15 -9.51
N ALA A 95 14.74 -10.67 -8.63
CA ALA A 95 14.41 -9.60 -7.70
C ALA A 95 14.12 -8.28 -8.41
N LEU A 96 14.87 -7.98 -9.48
CA LEU A 96 14.61 -6.79 -10.28
C LEU A 96 13.28 -6.87 -11.02
N ILE A 97 12.97 -8.01 -11.65
CA ILE A 97 11.65 -8.22 -12.28
C ILE A 97 10.54 -7.95 -11.26
N LEU A 98 10.67 -8.50 -10.05
CA LEU A 98 9.65 -8.35 -9.02
C LEU A 98 9.54 -6.91 -8.51
N SER A 99 10.68 -6.23 -8.29
CA SER A 99 10.69 -4.81 -7.93
C SER A 99 10.08 -3.93 -9.03
N ASN A 100 10.36 -4.24 -10.30
CA ASN A 100 9.77 -3.56 -11.45
C ASN A 100 8.24 -3.75 -11.47
N CYS A 101 7.75 -4.97 -11.22
CA CYS A 101 6.32 -5.23 -11.08
C CYS A 101 5.68 -4.38 -9.98
N ILE A 102 6.38 -4.17 -8.86
CA ILE A 102 5.90 -3.35 -7.74
C ILE A 102 5.95 -1.86 -8.08
N CYS A 103 6.97 -1.38 -8.79
CA CYS A 103 7.00 0.01 -9.26
C CYS A 103 5.91 0.29 -10.31
N LEU A 104 5.48 -0.71 -11.08
CA LEU A 104 4.34 -0.63 -11.99
C LEU A 104 2.99 -0.79 -11.29
N ALA A 105 2.98 -1.16 -10.00
CA ALA A 105 1.76 -1.38 -9.24
C ALA A 105 0.76 -0.22 -9.31
N PRO A 106 1.17 1.06 -9.18
CA PRO A 106 0.21 2.16 -9.21
C PRO A 106 -0.60 2.24 -10.49
N PHE A 107 0.07 2.03 -11.62
CA PHE A 107 -0.59 1.97 -12.92
C PHE A 107 -1.53 0.77 -13.00
N VAL A 108 -1.05 -0.42 -12.61
CA VAL A 108 -1.81 -1.67 -12.71
C VAL A 108 -3.08 -1.62 -11.84
N TYR A 109 -2.97 -1.30 -10.55
CA TYR A 109 -4.16 -1.28 -9.69
C TYR A 109 -5.13 -0.17 -10.11
N PHE A 110 -4.65 0.98 -10.61
CA PHE A 110 -5.52 2.05 -11.08
C PHE A 110 -6.36 1.61 -12.29
N GLN A 111 -5.72 1.01 -13.30
CA GLN A 111 -6.43 0.51 -14.48
C GLN A 111 -7.40 -0.62 -14.11
N LEU A 112 -6.97 -1.55 -13.25
CA LEU A 112 -7.84 -2.62 -12.76
C LEU A 112 -8.99 -2.06 -11.93
N GLY A 113 -8.75 -1.02 -11.12
CA GLY A 113 -9.77 -0.33 -10.33
C GLY A 113 -10.83 0.32 -11.22
N ILE A 114 -10.42 1.03 -12.28
CA ILE A 114 -11.36 1.58 -13.26
C ILE A 114 -12.15 0.48 -13.97
N SER A 115 -11.47 -0.56 -14.44
CA SER A 115 -12.09 -1.68 -15.15
C SER A 115 -13.11 -2.41 -14.28
N ALA A 116 -12.75 -2.68 -13.02
CA ALA A 116 -13.62 -3.31 -12.05
C ALA A 116 -14.81 -2.42 -11.66
N ALA A 117 -14.60 -1.11 -11.50
CA ALA A 117 -15.67 -0.15 -11.25
C ALA A 117 -16.67 -0.10 -12.41
N ARG A 118 -16.19 -0.13 -13.66
CA ARG A 118 -17.05 -0.17 -14.87
C ARG A 118 -17.86 -1.47 -14.98
N SER A 119 -17.32 -2.58 -14.49
CA SER A 119 -17.96 -3.90 -14.52
C SER A 119 -19.12 -4.04 -13.51
N LYS A 120 -19.47 -2.98 -12.76
CA LYS A 120 -20.53 -2.94 -11.74
C LYS A 120 -20.37 -3.99 -10.62
N ARG A 121 -19.19 -4.59 -10.47
CA ARG A 121 -18.87 -5.55 -9.40
C ARG A 121 -18.31 -4.80 -8.21
N ILE A 122 -19.17 -4.09 -7.49
CA ILE A 122 -18.76 -3.20 -6.37
C ILE A 122 -18.05 -3.99 -5.26
N ILE A 123 -18.53 -5.21 -4.96
CA ILE A 123 -18.07 -6.03 -3.84
C ILE A 123 -16.73 -6.72 -4.17
N LEU A 124 -16.62 -7.37 -5.33
CA LEU A 124 -15.41 -8.10 -5.73
C LEU A 124 -14.35 -7.20 -6.41
N GLY A 125 -14.77 -6.05 -6.93
CA GLY A 125 -13.93 -5.14 -7.71
C GLY A 125 -12.63 -4.71 -7.01
N PRO A 126 -12.66 -4.30 -5.73
CA PRO A 126 -11.44 -3.99 -4.98
C PRO A 126 -10.48 -5.18 -4.95
N ALA A 127 -10.99 -6.37 -4.65
CA ALA A 127 -10.18 -7.58 -4.57
C ALA A 127 -9.47 -7.89 -5.89
N MET A 128 -10.17 -7.73 -7.02
CA MET A 128 -9.56 -7.88 -8.33
C MET A 128 -8.49 -6.83 -8.63
N ALA A 129 -8.64 -5.61 -8.10
CA ALA A 129 -7.70 -4.51 -8.34
C ALA A 129 -6.40 -4.67 -7.53
N TYR A 130 -6.50 -5.00 -6.24
CA TYR A 130 -5.30 -5.08 -5.39
C TYR A 130 -4.60 -6.44 -5.42
N THR A 131 -5.28 -7.55 -5.70
CA THR A 131 -4.67 -8.89 -5.64
C THR A 131 -3.45 -9.03 -6.57
N PRO A 132 -3.50 -8.62 -7.85
CA PRO A 132 -2.35 -8.70 -8.76
C PRO A 132 -1.13 -7.90 -8.28
N VAL A 133 -1.37 -6.81 -7.56
CA VAL A 133 -0.31 -5.98 -6.98
C VAL A 133 0.25 -6.56 -5.69
N LEU A 134 -0.59 -7.13 -4.84
CA LEU A 134 -0.15 -7.73 -3.58
C LEU A 134 0.59 -9.05 -3.79
N ILE A 135 0.31 -9.81 -4.87
CA ILE A 135 1.00 -11.08 -5.19
C ILE A 135 2.54 -10.93 -5.19
N PRO A 136 3.14 -10.03 -6.00
CA PRO A 136 4.59 -9.92 -6.05
C PRO A 136 5.20 -9.46 -4.71
N LEU A 137 4.52 -8.57 -3.98
CA LEU A 137 4.94 -8.14 -2.65
C LEU A 137 4.91 -9.27 -1.63
N ALA A 138 3.78 -9.96 -1.51
CA ALA A 138 3.61 -11.07 -0.60
C ALA A 138 4.60 -12.21 -0.91
N TYR A 139 4.82 -12.50 -2.20
CA TYR A 139 5.78 -13.50 -2.63
C TYR A 139 7.21 -13.11 -2.19
N PHE A 140 7.61 -11.86 -2.42
CA PHE A 140 8.93 -11.38 -2.03
C PHE A 140 9.16 -11.47 -0.51
N SER A 141 8.22 -10.96 0.27
CA SER A 141 8.35 -10.91 1.74
C SER A 141 8.35 -12.33 2.32
N THR A 142 7.47 -13.21 1.85
CA THR A 142 7.43 -14.60 2.33
C THR A 142 8.68 -15.39 1.96
N ASP A 143 9.24 -15.21 0.75
CA ASP A 143 10.47 -15.89 0.36
C ASP A 143 11.69 -15.40 1.17
N LEU A 144 11.81 -14.09 1.44
CA LEU A 144 12.89 -13.58 2.30
C LEU A 144 12.81 -14.11 3.73
N ILE A 145 11.61 -14.15 4.31
CA ILE A 145 11.40 -14.74 5.65
C ILE A 145 11.71 -16.23 5.63
N ARG A 146 11.31 -16.94 4.57
CA ARG A 146 11.64 -18.36 4.40
C ARG A 146 13.15 -18.58 4.30
N GLN A 147 13.87 -17.75 3.54
CA GLN A 147 15.34 -17.80 3.45
C GLN A 147 15.98 -17.56 4.82
N PHE A 148 15.51 -16.58 5.57
CA PHE A 148 15.97 -16.33 6.93
C PHE A 148 15.76 -17.55 7.85
N ILE A 149 14.59 -18.18 7.80
CA ILE A 149 14.29 -19.35 8.63
C ILE A 149 15.10 -20.58 8.19
N ILE A 150 15.38 -20.74 6.89
CA ILE A 150 16.29 -21.77 6.39
C ILE A 150 17.69 -21.62 7.01
N LEU A 151 18.17 -20.39 7.18
CA LEU A 151 19.47 -20.14 7.82
C LEU A 151 19.46 -20.50 9.31
N LEU A 152 18.34 -20.33 10.00
CA LEU A 152 18.20 -20.70 11.42
C LEU A 152 17.98 -22.21 11.64
N ILE A 153 17.12 -22.84 10.83
CA ILE A 153 16.68 -24.23 11.02
C ILE A 153 16.66 -24.98 9.67
N PRO A 154 17.82 -25.37 9.12
CA PRO A 154 17.91 -25.98 7.78
C PRO A 154 17.08 -27.26 7.63
N LYS A 155 17.01 -28.08 8.68
CA LYS A 155 16.33 -29.39 8.68
C LYS A 155 14.80 -29.29 8.66
N ALA A 156 14.23 -28.20 9.17
CA ALA A 156 12.77 -28.01 9.26
C ALA A 156 12.18 -27.23 8.06
N ALA A 157 13.05 -26.62 7.25
CA ALA A 157 12.71 -25.65 6.22
C ALA A 157 11.73 -26.11 5.14
N ASP A 158 11.58 -27.43 4.94
CA ASP A 158 10.70 -27.96 3.91
C ASP A 158 9.42 -28.63 4.42
N SER A 159 9.24 -28.68 5.74
CA SER A 159 8.01 -29.17 6.34
C SER A 159 6.81 -28.29 5.93
N ARG A 160 5.70 -28.93 5.55
CA ARG A 160 4.46 -28.23 5.16
C ARG A 160 3.92 -27.37 6.31
N GLY A 161 4.02 -27.87 7.54
CA GLY A 161 3.60 -27.15 8.75
C GLY A 161 4.39 -25.86 8.99
N LEU A 162 5.71 -25.87 8.80
CA LEU A 162 6.51 -24.64 8.95
C LEU A 162 6.14 -23.61 7.89
N LYS A 163 5.85 -24.03 6.64
CA LYS A 163 5.40 -23.12 5.59
C LYS A 163 4.08 -22.43 5.97
N SER A 164 3.08 -23.17 6.45
CA SER A 164 1.82 -22.54 6.89
C SER A 164 2.04 -21.58 8.06
N VAL A 165 2.89 -21.94 9.03
CA VAL A 165 3.22 -21.08 10.18
C VAL A 165 3.89 -19.78 9.71
N ILE A 166 4.85 -19.85 8.77
CA ILE A 166 5.50 -18.67 8.20
C ILE A 166 4.49 -17.77 7.50
N GLY A 167 3.58 -18.33 6.70
CA GLY A 167 2.57 -17.56 5.99
C GLY A 167 1.63 -16.82 6.94
N VAL A 168 1.13 -17.52 7.96
CA VAL A 168 0.25 -16.95 8.99
C VAL A 168 0.97 -15.89 9.83
N ALA A 169 2.23 -16.13 10.21
CA ALA A 169 3.05 -15.15 10.93
C ALA A 169 3.28 -13.89 10.09
N THR A 170 3.61 -14.06 8.81
CA THR A 170 3.79 -12.95 7.85
C THR A 170 2.52 -12.12 7.75
N ALA A 171 1.36 -12.76 7.53
CA ALA A 171 0.08 -12.08 7.47
C ALA A 171 -0.25 -11.31 8.76
N SER A 172 -0.06 -11.95 9.92
CA SER A 172 -0.33 -11.35 11.23
C SER A 172 0.53 -10.10 11.48
N VAL A 173 1.81 -10.14 11.12
CA VAL A 173 2.73 -8.99 11.26
C VAL A 173 2.33 -7.87 10.30
N VAL A 174 1.97 -8.19 9.05
CA VAL A 174 1.57 -7.19 8.06
C VAL A 174 0.28 -6.48 8.49
N LEU A 175 -0.71 -7.22 8.96
CA LEU A 175 -1.99 -6.65 9.43
C LEU A 175 -1.81 -5.80 10.70
N SER A 176 -0.95 -6.20 11.63
CA SER A 176 -0.67 -5.41 12.83
C SER A 176 0.09 -4.12 12.49
N GLN A 177 1.07 -4.18 11.60
CA GLN A 177 1.80 -3.01 11.11
C GLN A 177 0.90 -2.08 10.30
N GLN A 178 0.00 -2.62 9.46
CA GLN A 178 -0.98 -1.80 8.73
C GLN A 178 -1.85 -0.99 9.69
N ALA A 179 -2.33 -1.60 10.79
CA ALA A 179 -3.13 -0.89 11.78
C ALA A 179 -2.36 0.28 12.42
N VAL A 180 -1.08 0.07 12.72
CA VAL A 180 -0.17 1.11 13.24
C VAL A 180 0.05 2.21 12.18
N ILE A 181 0.33 1.85 10.93
CA ILE A 181 0.51 2.79 9.82
C ILE A 181 -0.74 3.65 9.62
N ASN A 182 -1.93 3.04 9.60
CA ASN A 182 -3.21 3.73 9.45
C ASN A 182 -3.54 4.66 10.64
N SER A 183 -2.94 4.46 11.81
CA SER A 183 -3.08 5.39 12.94
C SER A 183 -2.33 6.72 12.72
N PHE A 184 -1.31 6.71 11.84
CA PHE A 184 -0.59 7.92 11.47
C PHE A 184 -1.33 8.67 10.36
N SER A 185 -1.50 9.98 10.52
CA SER A 185 -2.09 10.86 9.49
C SER A 185 -1.13 11.17 8.33
N TYR A 186 -0.34 10.19 7.86
CA TYR A 186 0.72 10.42 6.88
C TYR A 186 0.20 10.80 5.50
N GLY A 187 -0.98 10.31 5.09
CA GLY A 187 -1.46 10.57 3.73
C GLY A 187 -2.08 11.95 3.52
N ARG A 188 -1.96 12.87 4.50
CA ARG A 188 -2.05 14.31 4.22
C ARG A 188 -0.79 14.83 3.51
N TYR A 189 0.36 14.24 3.82
CA TYR A 189 1.68 14.67 3.37
C TYR A 189 2.25 13.81 2.25
N ILE A 190 1.91 12.51 2.24
CA ILE A 190 2.50 11.53 1.32
C ILE A 190 1.41 10.99 0.39
N ASN A 191 1.63 11.11 -0.91
CA ASN A 191 0.79 10.49 -1.92
C ASN A 191 0.95 8.95 -1.85
N PRO A 192 -0.14 8.16 -1.72
CA PRO A 192 -0.04 6.70 -1.60
C PRO A 192 0.63 6.04 -2.82
N THR A 193 0.48 6.61 -4.02
CA THR A 193 1.20 6.17 -5.23
C THR A 193 2.72 6.27 -5.06
N SER A 194 3.21 7.40 -4.54
CA SER A 194 4.64 7.61 -4.28
C SER A 194 5.16 6.62 -3.25
N LEU A 195 4.34 6.26 -2.27
CA LEU A 195 4.68 5.30 -1.23
C LEU A 195 4.81 3.88 -1.80
N LEU A 196 3.96 3.47 -2.74
CA LEU A 196 4.09 2.19 -3.46
C LEU A 196 5.37 2.14 -4.31
N VAL A 197 5.69 3.23 -5.03
CA VAL A 197 6.93 3.32 -5.81
C VAL A 197 8.16 3.24 -4.88
N PHE A 198 8.13 4.00 -3.78
CA PHE A 198 9.18 3.96 -2.75
C PHE A 198 9.36 2.56 -2.16
N THR A 199 8.26 1.86 -1.92
CA THR A 199 8.27 0.46 -1.47
C THR A 199 9.00 -0.43 -2.48
N GLY A 200 8.68 -0.30 -3.78
CA GLY A 200 9.37 -1.02 -4.85
C GLY A 200 10.88 -0.79 -4.86
N TYR A 201 11.32 0.46 -4.59
CA TYR A 201 12.73 0.82 -4.46
C TYR A 201 13.42 0.22 -3.25
N CYS A 202 12.79 0.27 -2.08
CA CYS A 202 13.35 -0.35 -0.88
C CYS A 202 13.62 -1.83 -1.10
N LEU A 203 12.70 -2.53 -1.77
CA LEU A 203 12.87 -3.94 -2.11
C LEU A 203 13.98 -4.15 -3.15
N ALA A 204 14.05 -3.31 -4.19
CA ALA A 204 15.15 -3.34 -5.17
C ALA A 204 16.51 -3.21 -4.48
N ALA A 205 16.63 -2.22 -3.59
CA ALA A 205 17.85 -1.92 -2.86
C ALA A 205 18.27 -3.09 -1.95
N THR A 206 17.30 -3.75 -1.29
CA THR A 206 17.60 -4.90 -0.43
C THR A 206 18.32 -6.02 -1.17
N VAL A 207 18.05 -6.23 -2.47
CA VAL A 207 18.71 -7.28 -3.27
C VAL A 207 19.95 -6.78 -4.00
N ALA A 208 19.93 -5.53 -4.47
CA ALA A 208 21.05 -4.96 -5.22
C ALA A 208 22.31 -4.80 -4.34
N ILE A 209 22.16 -4.30 -3.10
CA ILE A 209 23.31 -3.98 -2.22
C ILE A 209 24.20 -5.21 -1.94
N PRO A 210 23.65 -6.37 -1.51
CA PRO A 210 24.46 -7.58 -1.33
C PRO A 210 25.11 -8.07 -2.62
N ALA A 211 24.43 -7.96 -3.76
CA ALA A 211 24.96 -8.39 -5.06
C ALA A 211 26.18 -7.56 -5.48
N PHE A 212 26.13 -6.24 -5.27
CA PHE A 212 27.29 -5.36 -5.50
C PHE A 212 28.44 -5.64 -4.55
N SER A 213 28.17 -5.96 -3.29
CA SER A 213 29.19 -6.30 -2.29
C SER A 213 29.96 -7.58 -2.65
N GLN A 214 29.26 -8.60 -3.16
CA GLN A 214 29.86 -9.89 -3.53
C GLN A 214 30.69 -9.81 -4.82
N SER A 215 30.45 -8.80 -5.67
CA SER A 215 31.06 -8.72 -6.99
C SER A 215 32.43 -8.01 -7.04
N ARG A 216 33.10 -7.82 -5.90
CA ARG A 216 34.46 -7.23 -5.84
C ARG A 216 35.57 -8.08 -6.47
N ALA A 217 35.26 -9.24 -7.04
CA ALA A 217 36.21 -9.95 -7.90
C ALA A 217 36.30 -9.24 -9.27
N PRO A 218 37.50 -8.79 -9.70
CA PRO A 218 37.69 -8.01 -10.93
C PRO A 218 37.57 -8.92 -12.16
N SER A 219 36.36 -9.35 -12.51
CA SER A 219 36.10 -10.05 -13.77
C SER A 219 35.54 -9.08 -14.81
N SER A 220 36.25 -8.96 -15.93
CA SER A 220 35.99 -7.99 -17.01
C SER A 220 34.63 -8.15 -17.70
N LYS A 221 33.95 -9.31 -17.54
CA LYS A 221 32.62 -9.57 -18.12
C LYS A 221 31.48 -8.85 -17.39
N LEU A 222 31.68 -8.36 -16.17
CA LEU A 222 30.63 -7.75 -15.35
C LEU A 222 30.30 -6.29 -15.73
N ARG A 223 31.20 -5.61 -16.48
CA ARG A 223 31.03 -4.20 -16.83
C ARG A 223 29.87 -3.95 -17.81
N LYS A 224 29.51 -4.95 -18.64
CA LYS A 224 28.34 -4.88 -19.53
C LYS A 224 27.01 -5.07 -18.79
N THR A 225 27.00 -5.84 -17.69
CA THR A 225 25.79 -6.09 -16.90
C THR A 225 25.43 -4.90 -15.99
N GLY A 226 26.44 -4.16 -15.51
CA GLY A 226 26.23 -2.97 -14.67
C GLY A 226 25.35 -1.90 -15.31
N ASN A 227 25.55 -1.59 -16.60
CA ASN A 227 24.75 -0.59 -17.30
C ASN A 227 23.28 -1.03 -17.45
N SER A 228 23.02 -2.32 -17.70
CA SER A 228 21.65 -2.85 -17.78
C SER A 228 20.92 -2.77 -16.44
N LEU A 229 21.62 -2.97 -15.31
CA LEU A 229 21.03 -2.85 -13.98
C LEU A 229 20.61 -1.41 -13.66
N ILE A 230 21.38 -0.43 -14.12
CA ILE A 230 21.05 1.00 -13.97
C ILE A 230 19.76 1.33 -14.72
N TYR A 231 19.62 0.90 -15.98
CA TYR A 231 18.39 1.12 -16.74
C TYR A 231 17.17 0.43 -16.09
N ILE A 232 17.32 -0.78 -15.56
CA ILE A 232 16.23 -1.49 -14.87
C ILE A 232 15.85 -0.81 -13.54
N LEU A 233 16.77 -0.09 -12.90
CA LEU A 233 16.49 0.70 -11.70
C LEU A 233 15.84 2.07 -12.02
N LEU A 234 16.14 2.64 -13.20
CA LEU A 234 15.71 3.99 -13.62
C LEU A 234 14.47 4.04 -14.51
N VAL A 235 14.12 2.97 -15.23
CA VAL A 235 12.95 2.97 -16.13
C VAL A 235 11.61 2.94 -15.39
N PRO A 236 11.40 2.09 -14.37
CA PRO A 236 10.15 2.10 -13.61
C PRO A 236 9.78 3.43 -12.95
N PRO A 237 10.72 4.20 -12.36
CA PRO A 237 10.36 5.49 -11.81
C PRO A 237 10.00 6.52 -12.87
N LEU A 238 10.68 6.53 -14.02
CA LEU A 238 10.29 7.38 -15.14
C LEU A 238 8.84 7.06 -15.59
N LEU A 239 8.50 5.77 -15.68
CA LEU A 239 7.14 5.32 -16.04
C LEU A 239 6.10 5.62 -14.95
N SER A 240 6.50 5.56 -13.68
CA SER A 240 5.62 5.91 -12.56
C SER A 240 5.39 7.42 -12.42
N LEU A 241 6.39 8.24 -12.76
CA LEU A 241 6.28 9.69 -12.85
C LEU A 241 5.31 10.10 -13.96
N LEU A 242 5.29 9.36 -15.08
CA LEU A 242 4.30 9.56 -16.15
C LEU A 242 2.86 9.22 -15.72
N SER A 243 2.68 8.34 -14.72
CA SER A 243 1.36 7.92 -14.23
C SER A 243 0.75 8.90 -13.21
N VAL A 244 1.52 9.88 -12.72
CA VAL A 244 1.05 10.92 -11.80
C VAL A 244 1.00 12.25 -12.55
N TYR A 245 0.15 12.34 -13.58
CA TYR A 245 -0.33 13.65 -13.95
C TYR A 245 -1.36 14.07 -12.90
N PRO A 246 -1.10 15.10 -12.08
CA PRO A 246 -2.19 15.71 -11.35
C PRO A 246 -3.16 16.22 -12.41
N SER A 247 -4.37 15.67 -12.44
CA SER A 247 -5.44 16.34 -13.15
C SER A 247 -5.53 17.72 -12.49
N THR A 248 -5.10 18.76 -13.20
CA THR A 248 -5.26 20.12 -12.72
C THR A 248 -6.73 20.31 -12.45
N LEU A 249 -7.05 20.73 -11.23
CA LEU A 249 -8.42 21.02 -10.87
C LEU A 249 -8.75 22.42 -11.43
N PRO A 250 -9.91 22.59 -12.08
CA PRO A 250 -10.98 21.61 -12.26
C PRO A 250 -10.72 20.58 -13.38
N PHE A 251 -11.00 19.30 -13.11
CA PHE A 251 -10.89 18.22 -14.09
C PHE A 251 -12.22 18.00 -14.81
N THR A 252 -12.25 18.08 -16.13
CA THR A 252 -13.46 17.77 -16.93
C THR A 252 -13.31 16.43 -17.62
N HIS A 253 -14.28 15.54 -17.43
CA HIS A 253 -14.31 14.23 -18.09
C HIS A 253 -14.48 14.42 -19.61
N ARG A 254 -13.94 13.49 -20.42
CA ARG A 254 -13.98 13.58 -21.90
C ARG A 254 -15.38 13.69 -22.48
N SER A 255 -16.40 13.18 -21.80
CA SER A 255 -17.80 13.33 -22.24
C SER A 255 -18.35 14.75 -22.05
N GLY A 256 -17.66 15.63 -21.34
CA GLY A 256 -18.13 16.96 -20.96
C GLY A 256 -19.24 16.96 -19.91
N LEU A 257 -19.78 15.79 -19.53
CA LEU A 257 -20.94 15.67 -18.63
C LEU A 257 -20.58 15.75 -17.14
N LEU A 258 -19.32 15.53 -16.79
CA LEU A 258 -18.83 15.50 -15.42
C LEU A 258 -17.61 16.41 -15.27
N ARG A 259 -17.63 17.29 -14.28
CA ARG A 259 -16.48 18.13 -13.93
C ARG A 259 -16.19 18.04 -12.44
N VAL A 260 -14.99 17.63 -12.08
CA VAL A 260 -14.51 17.66 -10.70
C VAL A 260 -13.89 19.02 -10.43
N LEU A 261 -14.49 19.76 -9.49
CA LEU A 261 -14.05 21.11 -9.12
C LEU A 261 -12.92 21.08 -8.11
N SER A 262 -13.07 20.23 -7.09
CA SER A 262 -12.10 20.09 -6.02
C SER A 262 -12.04 18.64 -5.53
N SER A 263 -10.85 18.19 -5.14
CA SER A 263 -10.63 16.87 -4.57
C SER A 263 -9.54 16.95 -3.53
N THR A 264 -9.91 16.78 -2.26
CA THR A 264 -8.99 16.96 -1.12
C THR A 264 -8.98 15.70 -0.24
N PRO A 265 -7.80 15.21 0.19
CA PRO A 265 -7.72 14.15 1.18
C PRO A 265 -8.17 14.66 2.56
N SER A 266 -8.99 13.87 3.27
CA SER A 266 -9.47 14.10 4.63
C SER A 266 -9.11 12.91 5.53
N ILE A 267 -9.40 13.02 6.83
CA ILE A 267 -9.18 11.96 7.83
C ILE A 267 -10.16 10.79 7.58
N THR A 268 -11.36 11.08 7.10
CA THR A 268 -12.43 10.10 6.87
C THR A 268 -12.50 9.59 5.43
N GLY A 269 -11.52 9.92 4.60
CA GLY A 269 -11.50 9.58 3.18
C GLY A 269 -11.17 10.76 2.27
N ARG A 270 -11.47 10.65 0.98
CA ARG A 270 -11.32 11.75 0.03
C ARG A 270 -12.65 12.49 -0.12
N ILE A 271 -12.60 13.82 -0.06
CA ILE A 271 -13.75 14.69 -0.33
C ILE A 271 -13.61 15.20 -1.76
N VAL A 272 -14.61 14.93 -2.59
CA VAL A 272 -14.66 15.34 -3.99
C VAL A 272 -15.91 16.19 -4.22
N VAL A 273 -15.72 17.39 -4.74
CA VAL A 273 -16.80 18.26 -5.19
C VAL A 273 -16.81 18.27 -6.70
N GLY A 274 -17.95 17.96 -7.31
CA GLY A 274 -18.08 17.92 -8.75
C GLY A 274 -19.46 18.32 -9.24
N ASP A 275 -19.53 18.65 -10.52
CA ASP A 275 -20.72 19.01 -11.26
C ASP A 275 -21.05 17.89 -12.24
N GLU A 276 -22.30 17.43 -12.24
CA GLU A 276 -22.84 16.62 -13.33
C GLU A 276 -23.81 17.46 -14.15
N PHE A 277 -23.42 17.77 -15.39
CA PHE A 277 -24.19 18.62 -16.28
C PHE A 277 -25.41 17.92 -16.89
N LYS A 278 -25.41 16.58 -16.97
CA LYS A 278 -26.53 15.82 -17.55
C LYS A 278 -27.83 16.00 -16.76
N HIS A 279 -27.73 15.99 -15.43
CA HIS A 279 -28.87 16.11 -14.53
C HIS A 279 -28.89 17.44 -13.76
N GLY A 280 -27.94 18.34 -14.02
CA GLY A 280 -27.91 19.68 -13.45
C GLY A 280 -27.72 19.70 -11.93
N PHE A 281 -26.88 18.82 -11.39
CA PHE A 281 -26.55 18.82 -9.96
C PHE A 281 -25.07 18.99 -9.68
N ARG A 282 -24.78 19.57 -8.51
CA ARG A 282 -23.48 19.57 -7.87
C ARG A 282 -23.51 18.53 -6.75
N PHE A 283 -22.48 17.70 -6.69
CA PHE A 283 -22.34 16.69 -5.65
C PHE A 283 -21.07 16.92 -4.83
N LEU A 284 -21.14 16.55 -3.57
CA LEU A 284 -20.03 16.36 -2.65
C LEU A 284 -20.02 14.88 -2.29
N ARG A 285 -18.99 14.18 -2.75
CA ARG A 285 -18.74 12.78 -2.40
C ARG A 285 -17.69 12.72 -1.30
N ALA A 286 -18.00 11.97 -0.26
CA ALA A 286 -17.06 11.40 0.70
C ALA A 286 -16.98 9.88 0.48
N ASP A 287 -15.99 9.20 1.05
CA ASP A 287 -15.77 7.75 0.85
C ASP A 287 -16.99 6.87 1.19
N HIS A 288 -17.87 7.34 2.08
CA HIS A 288 -19.03 6.59 2.57
C HIS A 288 -20.36 7.34 2.40
N SER A 289 -20.36 8.49 1.73
CA SER A 289 -21.57 9.30 1.56
C SER A 289 -21.49 10.11 0.27
N ILE A 290 -22.62 10.29 -0.38
CA ILE A 290 -22.76 11.23 -1.48
C ILE A 290 -23.90 12.18 -1.13
N LEU A 291 -23.56 13.47 -1.11
CA LEU A 291 -24.52 14.55 -0.98
C LEU A 291 -24.67 15.18 -2.36
N GLY A 292 -25.90 15.33 -2.82
CA GLY A 292 -26.22 16.00 -4.07
C GLY A 292 -27.06 17.24 -3.79
N GLY A 293 -26.94 18.24 -4.65
CA GLY A 293 -27.85 19.38 -4.69
C GLY A 293 -28.00 19.88 -6.12
N VAL A 294 -29.21 20.36 -6.44
CA VAL A 294 -29.51 20.98 -7.73
C VAL A 294 -28.87 22.37 -7.77
N TRP A 295 -28.44 22.79 -8.96
CA TRP A 295 -27.92 24.15 -9.17
C TRP A 295 -28.98 25.22 -8.89
N VAL A 296 -28.53 26.40 -8.49
CA VAL A 296 -29.33 27.62 -8.42
C VAL A 296 -29.02 28.49 -9.65
N GLY A 297 -29.99 29.26 -10.13
CA GLY A 297 -29.89 30.14 -11.29
C GLY A 297 -30.12 29.41 -12.61
N ASP A 298 -29.47 29.87 -13.67
CA ASP A 298 -29.74 29.43 -15.05
C ASP A 298 -29.54 27.93 -15.30
N LYS A 299 -28.75 27.28 -14.44
CA LYS A 299 -28.43 25.85 -14.50
C LYS A 299 -29.35 24.98 -13.64
N ALA A 300 -30.33 25.56 -12.96
CA ALA A 300 -31.29 24.82 -12.15
C ALA A 300 -32.14 23.92 -13.05
N VAL A 301 -32.05 22.60 -12.84
CA VAL A 301 -32.85 21.59 -13.54
C VAL A 301 -33.75 20.92 -12.52
N LYS A 302 -35.05 20.82 -12.82
CA LYS A 302 -35.99 20.11 -11.94
C LYS A 302 -35.89 18.60 -12.12
N GLN A 303 -36.01 17.88 -11.01
CA GLN A 303 -35.95 16.42 -10.98
C GLN A 303 -37.26 15.78 -11.45
N ASP A 304 -38.39 16.44 -11.21
CA ASP A 304 -39.72 16.01 -11.66
C ASP A 304 -40.07 16.56 -13.04
N LYS A 305 -40.38 15.66 -13.97
CA LYS A 305 -40.86 16.03 -15.31
C LYS A 305 -42.21 16.75 -15.20
N GLY A 306 -42.24 18.04 -15.53
CA GLY A 306 -43.47 18.82 -15.71
C GLY A 306 -43.79 19.84 -14.62
N ALA A 307 -43.07 19.87 -13.50
CA ALA A 307 -43.28 20.87 -12.46
C ALA A 307 -42.49 22.16 -12.75
N PRO A 308 -43.03 23.37 -12.50
CA PRO A 308 -42.34 24.65 -12.74
C PRO A 308 -41.20 24.86 -11.72
N VAL A 309 -39.99 25.20 -12.15
CA VAL A 309 -38.85 25.45 -11.24
C VAL A 309 -39.21 26.62 -10.31
N PRO A 310 -39.15 26.46 -8.98
CA PRO A 310 -39.47 27.56 -8.08
C PRO A 310 -38.53 28.73 -8.36
N THR A 311 -39.09 29.92 -8.49
CA THR A 311 -38.34 31.14 -8.75
C THR A 311 -38.40 32.04 -7.53
N ALA A 312 -37.28 32.65 -7.20
CA ALA A 312 -37.22 33.73 -6.21
C ALA A 312 -37.97 34.97 -6.74
N LYS A 313 -38.18 35.96 -5.86
CA LYS A 313 -38.91 37.19 -6.20
C LYS A 313 -38.25 38.00 -7.32
N ASP A 314 -36.95 37.83 -7.52
CA ASP A 314 -36.14 38.44 -8.58
C ASP A 314 -36.16 37.62 -9.89
N GLY A 315 -36.89 36.50 -9.94
CA GLY A 315 -36.93 35.59 -11.09
C GLY A 315 -35.81 34.56 -11.13
N THR A 316 -34.90 34.54 -10.15
CA THR A 316 -33.82 33.56 -10.09
C THR A 316 -34.38 32.16 -9.82
N LYS A 317 -34.09 31.19 -10.68
CA LYS A 317 -34.51 29.79 -10.47
C LYS A 317 -33.82 29.21 -9.24
N LEU A 318 -34.59 28.66 -8.31
CA LEU A 318 -34.11 28.03 -7.10
C LEU A 318 -33.99 26.51 -7.32
N GLY A 319 -32.82 25.98 -6.98
CA GLY A 319 -32.59 24.55 -6.81
C GLY A 319 -32.22 24.25 -5.37
N ASP A 320 -32.42 23.01 -4.94
CA ASP A 320 -32.00 22.55 -3.62
C ASP A 320 -30.48 22.44 -3.57
N SER A 321 -29.84 23.51 -3.12
CA SER A 321 -28.39 23.54 -3.02
C SER A 321 -27.87 22.42 -2.12
N ILE A 322 -26.66 21.95 -2.39
CA ILE A 322 -26.01 20.95 -1.54
C ILE A 322 -25.85 21.43 -0.08
N TYR A 323 -25.84 22.75 0.13
CA TYR A 323 -25.71 23.35 1.46
C TYR A 323 -26.97 23.18 2.31
N SER A 324 -28.13 22.98 1.70
CA SER A 324 -29.39 22.74 2.38
C SER A 324 -29.34 21.48 3.25
N ALA A 325 -28.57 20.46 2.84
CA ALA A 325 -28.37 19.24 3.63
C ALA A 325 -27.68 19.53 4.97
N PHE A 326 -26.72 20.45 5.02
CA PHE A 326 -26.06 20.83 6.28
C PHE A 326 -26.98 21.63 7.19
N VAL A 327 -27.78 22.54 6.62
CA VAL A 327 -28.79 23.28 7.39
C VAL A 327 -29.80 22.32 8.01
N LEU A 328 -30.25 21.31 7.27
CA LEU A 328 -31.19 20.32 7.77
C LEU A 328 -30.57 19.44 8.87
N GLN A 329 -29.29 19.08 8.74
CA GLN A 329 -28.55 18.36 9.78
C GLN A 329 -28.38 19.19 11.06
N GLU A 330 -28.08 20.48 10.94
CA GLU A 330 -27.98 21.39 12.08
C GLU A 330 -29.35 21.65 12.71
N ALA A 331 -30.40 21.84 11.91
CA ALA A 331 -31.77 21.99 12.40
C ALA A 331 -32.23 20.74 13.17
N ALA A 332 -31.96 19.55 12.64
CA ALA A 332 -32.26 18.29 13.33
C ALA A 332 -31.49 18.11 14.64
N ARG A 333 -30.32 18.75 14.78
CA ARG A 333 -29.51 18.77 15.99
C ARG A 333 -30.01 19.79 17.02
N LEU A 334 -30.53 20.93 16.55
CA LEU A 334 -31.09 22.01 17.37
C LEU A 334 -32.53 21.75 17.82
N HIS A 335 -33.24 20.84 17.16
CA HIS A 335 -34.58 20.46 17.56
C HIS A 335 -34.56 19.78 18.95
N GLU A 336 -35.04 20.51 19.97
CA GLU A 336 -35.33 19.95 21.29
C GLU A 336 -36.37 18.85 21.15
N ARG A 337 -36.09 17.70 21.76
CA ARG A 337 -37.00 16.55 21.73
C ARG A 337 -37.58 16.37 23.13
N ASP A 338 -38.89 16.36 23.22
CA ASP A 338 -39.62 16.14 24.47
C ASP A 338 -39.40 14.75 25.07
N ARG A 339 -38.89 13.77 24.30
CA ARG A 339 -38.66 12.39 24.76
C ARG A 339 -37.36 11.77 24.21
N PRO A 340 -36.62 10.99 25.03
CA PRO A 340 -35.44 10.26 24.58
C PRO A 340 -35.88 8.99 23.81
N GLN A 341 -35.94 9.06 22.49
CA GLN A 341 -36.12 7.88 21.62
C GLN A 341 -34.86 7.52 20.84
N LYS A 342 -34.74 6.24 20.48
CA LYS A 342 -33.63 5.64 19.70
C LYS A 342 -33.38 6.44 18.43
N ASN A 343 -32.13 6.89 18.26
CA ASN A 343 -31.68 7.75 17.18
C ASN A 343 -32.01 7.17 15.79
N ALA A 344 -32.76 7.91 14.98
CA ALA A 344 -32.97 7.62 13.55
C ALA A 344 -31.69 7.86 12.71
N LEU A 345 -30.74 8.66 13.24
CA LEU A 345 -29.46 8.95 12.59
C LEU A 345 -28.37 9.06 13.66
N ASN A 346 -27.44 8.10 13.68
CA ASN A 346 -26.37 8.05 14.68
C ASN A 346 -25.14 8.81 14.16
N ILE A 347 -25.24 10.14 14.04
CA ILE A 347 -24.08 10.98 13.81
C ILE A 347 -23.28 10.98 15.11
N ARG A 348 -22.04 10.46 15.09
CA ARG A 348 -21.16 10.48 16.27
C ARG A 348 -21.12 11.91 16.83
N PRO A 349 -21.64 12.17 18.04
CA PRO A 349 -21.57 13.50 18.61
C PRO A 349 -20.10 13.85 18.84
N LEU A 350 -19.72 15.10 18.54
CA LEU A 350 -18.43 15.63 18.96
C LEU A 350 -18.23 15.35 20.45
N SER A 351 -17.05 14.84 20.80
CA SER A 351 -16.64 14.58 22.18
C SER A 351 -17.01 15.75 23.10
N LYS A 352 -17.56 15.46 24.28
CA LYS A 352 -17.89 16.47 25.30
C LYS A 352 -16.72 17.41 25.62
N SER A 353 -15.48 16.94 25.43
CA SER A 353 -14.27 17.75 25.57
C SER A 353 -14.21 18.88 24.52
N ILE A 354 -14.49 18.58 23.25
CA ILE A 354 -14.45 19.58 22.16
C ILE A 354 -15.61 20.58 22.29
N ARG A 355 -16.78 20.11 22.75
CA ARG A 355 -17.93 20.98 23.02
C ARG A 355 -17.62 21.99 24.13
N ARG A 356 -16.88 21.57 25.18
CA ARG A 356 -16.45 22.47 26.27
C ARG A 356 -15.38 23.47 25.84
N SER A 357 -14.49 23.11 24.91
CA SER A 357 -13.48 24.05 24.39
C SER A 357 -14.08 25.08 23.42
N LEU A 358 -15.09 24.71 22.63
CA LEU A 358 -15.79 25.67 21.76
C LEU A 358 -16.68 26.65 22.56
N LEU A 359 -17.30 26.18 23.64
CA LEU A 359 -18.08 27.03 24.56
C LEU A 359 -17.21 27.87 25.51
N ARG A 360 -15.88 27.68 25.50
CA ARG A 360 -14.93 28.44 26.32
C ARG A 360 -14.15 29.51 25.54
N GLN A 361 -14.39 29.72 24.24
CA GLN A 361 -13.78 30.87 23.58
C GLN A 361 -14.43 32.14 24.14
N PRO A 362 -13.66 33.02 24.83
CA PRO A 362 -14.18 34.30 25.27
C PRO A 362 -14.41 35.17 24.04
N SER A 363 -15.58 35.80 23.97
CA SER A 363 -15.87 36.91 23.09
C SER A 363 -15.01 38.12 23.51
N SER A 364 -13.74 38.13 23.10
CA SER A 364 -12.88 39.31 23.17
C SER A 364 -12.52 39.75 21.75
N LEU A 365 -13.52 40.30 21.06
CA LEU A 365 -13.37 41.18 19.90
C LEU A 365 -14.62 42.08 19.91
N ALA A 366 -14.55 43.11 20.74
CA ALA A 366 -15.21 44.39 20.55
C ALA A 366 -14.11 45.41 20.29
#